data_AF-R9WWV8-F1
#
_entry.id   AF-R9WWV8-F1
#
_cell.length_a   1.000
_cell.length_b   1.000
_cell.length_c   1.000
_cell.angle_alpha   90.00
_cell.angle_beta   90.00
_cell.angle_gamma   90.00
#
_symmetry.space_group_name_H-M   'P 1'
#
loop_
_entity.id
_entity.type
_entity.pdbx_description
1 polymer ?
#
loop_
_entity_poly.entity_id
_entity_poly.type
_entity_poly.pdbx_seq_one_letter_code
_entity_poly.pdbx_strand_id
1 'polypeptide(L)'
;MSENNKNVDGATNHFFQPSRRLPTPGKATILAMGKAFPSQLVPQDCLVEGYMRDTNCQDMAIKEKLERLCKTTTVKTRYTVMSKEILDKYPELAVEGTPTINQRLEIANPAVVEMAKQASLACIKEWGRSTDEITHIVYVSSSEIRLPGGDLHLATELGLRSDIGRVMLYFLGCYGGVTGLRVAKDIAENNPGSRVLLTTSETTILGFRPPNNARPYDLVGAALFGDGAGAVIVGTEPIVGTESPFMELNFALQQFLPGTKNVIDGRLTEEGINFKLGRDLPEKIQDNIEEFCKKLIEKGDQLKETKYNDLFWAVHPGGPAILDRLERTLKLQSGKLDCSRRALMDYGNVSSNTIFYVIEYMRQELQNKKDGGEEWGLALAFGPGITFEGILLRSL
;
A
#
# COMPACT_ATOMS: atom_id res chain seq x y z
N MET A 1 -39.24 63.25 8.83
CA MET A 1 -38.02 63.12 8.01
C MET A 1 -36.84 63.09 8.98
N SER A 2 -36.54 61.96 9.62
CA SER A 2 -35.80 60.78 9.12
C SER A 2 -34.41 61.14 8.59
N GLU A 3 -33.37 60.75 9.34
CA GLU A 3 -32.18 59.97 8.89
C GLU A 3 -31.10 60.03 9.99
N ASN A 4 -30.95 58.98 10.79
CA ASN A 4 -30.17 57.75 10.56
C ASN A 4 -28.68 57.90 10.89
N ASN A 5 -28.39 57.70 12.17
CA ASN A 5 -27.05 57.41 12.68
C ASN A 5 -26.77 55.91 12.42
N LYS A 6 -25.92 55.60 11.43
CA LYS A 6 -25.51 54.22 11.15
C LYS A 6 -24.29 53.85 11.98
N ASN A 7 -24.50 52.92 12.92
CA ASN A 7 -23.46 52.06 13.48
C ASN A 7 -22.69 51.36 12.35
N VAL A 8 -21.37 51.41 12.40
CA VAL A 8 -20.49 50.52 11.64
C VAL A 8 -20.04 49.44 12.61
N ASP A 9 -20.80 48.35 12.66
CA ASP A 9 -20.38 47.12 13.31
C ASP A 9 -19.24 46.51 12.50
N GLY A 10 -18.06 46.47 13.10
CA GLY A 10 -16.92 45.70 12.61
C GLY A 10 -17.21 44.22 12.75
N ALA A 11 -17.81 43.62 11.72
CA ALA A 11 -17.92 42.18 11.60
C ALA A 11 -16.51 41.59 11.39
N THR A 12 -15.92 41.09 12.47
CA THR A 12 -14.78 40.17 12.41
C THR A 12 -15.22 38.93 11.64
N ASN A 13 -14.73 38.80 10.40
CA ASN A 13 -14.79 37.56 9.65
C ASN A 13 -14.05 36.46 10.43
N HIS A 14 -14.78 35.73 11.27
CA HIS A 14 -14.35 34.41 11.71
C HIS A 14 -14.34 33.51 10.47
N PHE A 15 -13.17 33.41 9.84
CA PHE A 15 -12.85 32.24 9.04
C PHE A 15 -13.03 31.03 9.97
N PHE A 16 -14.13 30.31 9.82
CA PHE A 16 -14.27 28.96 10.37
C PHE A 16 -13.16 28.11 9.72
N GLN A 17 -12.02 28.01 10.40
CA GLN A 17 -11.11 26.92 10.15
C GLN A 17 -11.84 25.65 10.60
N PRO A 18 -12.00 24.63 9.74
CA PRO A 18 -12.56 23.36 10.18
C PRO A 18 -11.75 22.87 11.38
N SER A 19 -12.42 22.55 12.48
CA SER A 19 -11.75 22.13 13.71
C SER A 19 -11.09 20.77 13.46
N ARG A 20 -9.79 20.76 13.16
CA ARG A 20 -9.00 19.52 13.11
C ARG A 20 -9.05 18.84 14.48
N ARG A 21 -9.26 17.53 14.49
CA ARG A 21 -9.24 16.74 15.72
C ARG A 21 -7.81 16.68 16.22
N LEU A 22 -7.63 16.94 17.52
CA LEU A 22 -6.29 16.87 18.12
C LEU A 22 -5.86 15.39 18.24
N PRO A 23 -4.58 15.07 17.95
CA PRO A 23 -4.01 13.76 18.24
C PRO A 23 -4.20 13.35 19.69
N THR A 24 -4.43 12.07 19.95
CA THR A 24 -4.44 11.54 21.32
C THR A 24 -3.00 11.52 21.85
N PRO A 25 -2.73 12.04 23.06
CA PRO A 25 -1.38 12.02 23.65
C PRO A 25 -0.78 10.61 23.64
N GLY A 26 0.49 10.51 23.24
CA GLY A 26 1.22 9.24 23.16
C GLY A 26 0.81 8.29 22.03
N LYS A 27 -0.20 8.60 21.22
CA LYS A 27 -0.57 7.78 20.05
C LYS A 27 0.24 8.15 18.83
N ALA A 28 0.69 7.14 18.09
CA ALA A 28 1.40 7.33 16.83
C ALA A 28 0.47 7.95 15.77
N THR A 29 1.00 8.89 15.00
CA THR A 29 0.31 9.56 13.91
C THR A 29 1.14 9.53 12.64
N ILE A 30 0.47 9.50 11.49
CA ILE A 30 1.11 9.71 10.19
C ILE A 30 1.20 11.22 9.95
N LEU A 31 2.44 11.69 9.75
CA LEU A 31 2.81 13.10 9.64
C LEU A 31 2.96 13.55 8.18
N ALA A 32 3.38 12.65 7.31
CA ALA A 32 3.62 12.90 5.89
C ALA A 32 3.56 11.59 5.10
N MET A 33 3.41 11.70 3.78
CA MET A 33 3.40 10.58 2.85
C MET A 33 4.18 10.90 1.58
N GLY A 34 4.66 9.86 0.91
CA GLY A 34 5.27 9.96 -0.40
C GLY A 34 5.03 8.69 -1.19
N LYS A 35 5.13 8.82 -2.51
CA LYS A 35 5.04 7.69 -3.44
C LYS A 35 5.94 7.95 -4.63
N ALA A 36 6.41 6.88 -5.25
CA ALA A 36 7.18 6.94 -6.47
C ALA A 36 6.94 5.69 -7.31
N PHE A 37 7.22 5.82 -8.60
CA PHE A 37 6.94 4.81 -9.63
C PHE A 37 8.12 4.75 -10.60
N PRO A 38 8.34 3.60 -11.26
CA PRO A 38 9.27 3.55 -12.38
C PRO A 38 8.73 4.37 -13.57
N SER A 39 9.58 4.68 -14.54
CA SER A 39 9.23 5.57 -15.65
C SER A 39 8.23 4.98 -16.65
N GLN A 40 8.18 3.65 -16.78
CA GLN A 40 7.31 3.01 -17.76
C GLN A 40 5.89 2.85 -17.22
N LEU A 41 4.96 3.55 -17.87
CA LEU A 41 3.52 3.44 -17.66
C LEU A 41 2.90 2.56 -18.76
N VAL A 42 2.18 1.53 -18.35
CA VAL A 42 1.49 0.59 -19.22
C VAL A 42 -0.03 0.78 -19.07
N PRO A 43 -0.71 1.33 -20.08
CA PRO A 43 -2.17 1.29 -20.15
C PRO A 43 -2.66 -0.16 -20.25
N GLN A 44 -3.71 -0.51 -19.52
CA GLN A 44 -4.21 -1.88 -19.46
C GLN A 44 -4.66 -2.40 -20.83
N ASP A 45 -5.21 -1.53 -21.67
CA ASP A 45 -5.62 -1.85 -23.05
C ASP A 45 -4.43 -2.24 -23.95
N CYS A 46 -3.21 -1.82 -23.59
CA CYS A 46 -1.98 -2.16 -24.30
C CYS A 46 -1.26 -3.38 -23.71
N LEU A 47 -1.65 -3.85 -22.51
CA LEU A 47 -0.94 -4.94 -21.83
C LEU A 47 -0.93 -6.20 -22.70
N VAL A 48 -2.08 -6.65 -23.20
CA VAL A 48 -2.20 -7.96 -23.84
C VAL A 48 -1.20 -8.10 -24.99
N GLU A 49 -1.25 -7.18 -25.96
CA GLU A 49 -0.35 -7.23 -27.12
C GLU A 49 1.11 -7.08 -26.70
N GLY A 50 1.40 -6.21 -25.72
CA GLY A 50 2.74 -6.03 -25.19
C GLY A 50 3.28 -7.31 -24.57
N TYR A 51 2.55 -7.88 -23.62
CA TYR A 51 2.94 -9.08 -22.88
C TYR A 51 3.09 -10.30 -23.78
N MET A 52 2.18 -10.51 -24.74
CA MET A 52 2.27 -11.63 -25.68
C MET A 52 3.49 -11.49 -26.60
N ARG A 53 3.76 -10.28 -27.10
CA ARG A 53 4.97 -9.99 -27.89
C ARG A 53 6.24 -10.20 -27.06
N ASP A 54 6.29 -9.63 -25.87
CA ASP A 54 7.48 -9.59 -25.02
C ASP A 54 7.82 -10.97 -24.42
N THR A 55 6.84 -11.88 -24.33
CA THR A 55 7.03 -13.28 -23.91
C THR A 55 7.04 -14.27 -25.09
N ASN A 56 7.01 -13.78 -26.33
CA ASN A 56 6.92 -14.57 -27.55
C ASN A 56 5.81 -15.66 -27.51
N CYS A 57 4.68 -15.34 -26.88
CA CYS A 57 3.56 -16.24 -26.76
C CYS A 57 2.60 -16.06 -27.96
N GLN A 58 2.31 -17.14 -28.67
CA GLN A 58 1.39 -17.16 -29.83
C GLN A 58 0.09 -17.94 -29.55
N ASP A 59 -0.14 -18.34 -28.29
CA ASP A 59 -1.33 -19.10 -27.90
C ASP A 59 -2.56 -18.17 -27.80
N MET A 60 -3.50 -18.35 -28.73
CA MET A 60 -4.72 -17.55 -28.80
C MET A 60 -5.64 -17.74 -27.58
N ALA A 61 -5.69 -18.92 -26.98
CA ALA A 61 -6.52 -19.16 -25.79
C ALA A 61 -5.95 -18.43 -24.57
N ILE A 62 -4.62 -18.37 -24.45
CA ILE A 62 -3.93 -17.55 -23.44
C ILE A 62 -4.24 -16.06 -23.66
N LYS A 63 -4.14 -15.59 -24.91
CA LYS A 63 -4.44 -14.20 -25.29
C LYS A 63 -5.87 -13.79 -24.89
N GLU A 64 -6.87 -14.53 -25.35
CA GLU A 64 -8.29 -14.27 -25.05
C GLU A 64 -8.57 -14.29 -23.55
N LYS A 65 -7.94 -15.21 -22.82
CA LYS A 65 -8.07 -15.29 -21.37
C LYS A 65 -7.48 -14.06 -20.69
N LEU A 66 -6.32 -13.58 -21.14
CA LEU A 66 -5.68 -12.37 -20.62
C LEU A 66 -6.51 -11.12 -20.93
N GLU A 67 -7.08 -11.00 -22.14
CA GLU A 67 -8.00 -9.91 -22.51
C GLU A 67 -9.21 -9.85 -21.58
N ARG A 68 -9.83 -11.01 -21.31
CA ARG A 68 -10.95 -11.10 -20.36
C ARG A 68 -10.52 -10.70 -18.95
N LEU A 69 -9.35 -11.16 -18.50
CA LEU A 69 -8.80 -10.78 -17.19
C LEU A 69 -8.63 -9.27 -17.11
N CYS A 70 -7.94 -8.65 -18.08
CA CYS A 70 -7.73 -7.20 -18.13
C CYS A 70 -9.04 -6.41 -17.95
N LYS A 71 -10.11 -6.81 -18.68
CA LYS A 71 -11.44 -6.19 -18.55
C LYS A 71 -12.05 -6.36 -17.15
N THR A 72 -11.91 -7.53 -16.55
CA THR A 72 -12.50 -7.84 -15.23
C THR A 72 -11.71 -7.28 -14.05
N THR A 73 -10.41 -7.00 -14.22
CA THR A 73 -9.56 -6.48 -13.13
C THR A 73 -9.87 -5.04 -12.73
N THR A 74 -10.55 -4.27 -13.58
CA THR A 74 -10.82 -2.82 -13.42
C THR A 74 -9.60 -1.90 -13.44
N VAL A 75 -8.40 -2.46 -13.54
CA VAL A 75 -7.14 -1.72 -13.68
C VAL A 75 -7.13 -0.97 -15.01
N LYS A 76 -6.74 0.31 -14.99
CA LYS A 76 -6.56 1.14 -16.19
C LYS A 76 -5.10 1.35 -16.53
N THR A 77 -4.25 1.52 -15.53
CA THR A 77 -2.83 1.79 -15.71
C THR A 77 -2.00 1.07 -14.67
N ARG A 78 -0.78 0.69 -15.05
CA ARG A 78 0.24 0.15 -14.13
C ARG A 78 1.60 0.69 -14.51
N TYR A 79 2.44 0.88 -13.51
CA TYR A 79 3.84 1.19 -13.74
C TYR A 79 4.66 -0.09 -13.66
N THR A 80 5.70 -0.23 -14.48
CA THR A 80 6.56 -1.43 -14.49
C THR A 80 8.03 -1.04 -14.60
N VAL A 81 8.90 -1.77 -13.91
CA VAL A 81 10.34 -1.74 -14.14
C VAL A 81 10.67 -2.54 -15.41
N MET A 82 9.98 -3.65 -15.64
CA MET A 82 10.17 -4.47 -16.83
C MET A 82 9.93 -3.66 -18.10
N SER A 83 10.90 -3.68 -19.01
CA SER A 83 10.90 -2.95 -20.27
C SER A 83 11.46 -3.80 -21.41
N LYS A 84 11.26 -3.34 -22.64
CA LYS A 84 11.85 -4.00 -23.81
C LYS A 84 13.37 -4.00 -23.76
N GLU A 85 13.99 -2.91 -23.32
CA GLU A 85 15.44 -2.79 -23.19
C GLU A 85 16.02 -3.81 -22.21
N ILE A 86 15.29 -4.10 -21.11
CA ILE A 86 15.66 -5.15 -20.16
C ILE A 86 15.59 -6.52 -20.82
N LEU A 87 14.53 -6.80 -21.59
CA LEU A 87 14.37 -8.08 -22.29
C LEU A 87 15.37 -8.26 -23.45
N ASP A 88 15.74 -7.18 -24.13
CA ASP A 88 16.78 -7.21 -25.16
C ASP A 88 18.16 -7.50 -24.54
N LYS A 89 18.42 -7.02 -23.30
CA LYS A 89 19.64 -7.31 -22.54
C LYS A 89 19.65 -8.71 -21.91
N TYR A 90 18.49 -9.18 -21.43
CA TYR A 90 18.31 -10.45 -20.73
C TYR A 90 17.16 -11.27 -21.35
N PRO A 91 17.31 -11.76 -22.60
CA PRO A 91 16.25 -12.48 -23.30
C PRO A 91 15.80 -13.75 -22.59
N GLU A 92 16.65 -14.35 -21.75
CA GLU A 92 16.32 -15.51 -20.93
C GLU A 92 15.15 -15.26 -19.95
N LEU A 93 14.87 -14.01 -19.57
CA LEU A 93 13.72 -13.67 -18.72
C LEU A 93 12.36 -13.94 -19.39
N ALA A 94 12.35 -14.00 -20.73
CA ALA A 94 11.19 -14.33 -21.55
C ALA A 94 11.15 -15.82 -21.95
N VAL A 95 11.97 -16.68 -21.33
CA VAL A 95 12.03 -18.11 -21.62
C VAL A 95 11.79 -18.93 -20.35
N GLU A 96 10.98 -19.97 -20.45
CA GLU A 96 10.69 -20.87 -19.33
C GLU A 96 11.81 -21.92 -19.14
N GLY A 97 12.03 -22.35 -17.89
CA GLY A 97 12.93 -23.47 -17.58
C GLY A 97 14.41 -23.11 -17.50
N THR A 98 14.74 -21.81 -17.43
CA THR A 98 16.12 -21.33 -17.32
C THR A 98 16.37 -20.63 -15.97
N PRO A 99 17.48 -20.93 -15.28
CA PRO A 99 17.91 -20.18 -14.10
C PRO A 99 18.12 -18.70 -14.45
N THR A 100 17.35 -17.81 -13.82
CA THR A 100 17.30 -16.36 -14.11
C THR A 100 17.38 -15.50 -12.86
N ILE A 101 17.47 -16.09 -11.66
CA ILE A 101 17.42 -15.34 -10.40
C ILE A 101 18.53 -14.29 -10.27
N ASN A 102 19.73 -14.55 -10.81
CA ASN A 102 20.84 -13.60 -10.77
C ASN A 102 20.51 -12.32 -11.55
N GLN A 103 20.05 -12.45 -12.80
CA GLN A 103 19.62 -11.33 -13.63
C GLN A 103 18.47 -10.56 -13.00
N ARG A 104 17.48 -11.29 -12.47
CA ARG A 104 16.32 -10.69 -11.79
C ARG A 104 16.74 -9.84 -10.60
N LEU A 105 17.69 -10.31 -9.79
CA LEU A 105 18.21 -9.56 -8.65
C LEU A 105 19.12 -8.39 -9.09
N GLU A 106 19.88 -8.54 -10.17
CA GLU A 106 20.68 -7.44 -10.76
C GLU A 106 19.78 -6.25 -11.16
N ILE A 107 18.57 -6.54 -11.63
CA ILE A 107 17.58 -5.52 -12.02
C ILE A 107 16.77 -5.04 -10.80
N ALA A 108 16.22 -5.97 -10.01
CA ALA A 108 15.26 -5.64 -8.97
C ALA A 108 15.88 -4.87 -7.80
N ASN A 109 17.07 -5.28 -7.33
CA ASN A 109 17.74 -4.69 -6.18
C ASN A 109 18.02 -3.17 -6.33
N PRO A 110 18.56 -2.66 -7.47
CA PRO A 110 18.70 -1.22 -7.66
C PRO A 110 17.35 -0.53 -7.92
N ALA A 111 16.42 -1.17 -8.64
CA ALA A 111 15.13 -0.56 -8.95
C ALA A 111 14.29 -0.27 -7.70
N VAL A 112 14.23 -1.22 -6.76
CA VAL A 112 13.49 -1.00 -5.50
C VAL A 112 14.13 0.09 -4.63
N VAL A 113 15.47 0.18 -4.59
CA VAL A 113 16.14 1.25 -3.83
C VAL A 113 15.87 2.61 -4.43
N GLU A 114 15.92 2.72 -5.76
CA GLU A 114 15.65 3.99 -6.43
C GLU A 114 14.20 4.43 -6.22
N MET A 115 13.22 3.54 -6.42
CA MET A 115 11.82 3.87 -6.15
C MET A 115 11.59 4.22 -4.67
N ALA A 116 12.18 3.45 -3.74
CA ALA A 116 12.10 3.73 -2.33
C ALA A 116 12.67 5.12 -1.99
N LYS A 117 13.87 5.44 -2.50
CA LYS A 117 14.52 6.75 -2.34
C LYS A 117 13.61 7.88 -2.81
N GLN A 118 13.04 7.77 -4.01
CA GLN A 118 12.15 8.81 -4.53
C GLN A 118 10.88 8.98 -3.70
N ALA A 119 10.28 7.87 -3.24
CA ALA A 119 9.11 7.92 -2.35
C ALA A 119 9.46 8.55 -0.99
N SER A 120 10.58 8.17 -0.39
CA SER A 120 11.06 8.74 0.87
C SER A 120 11.38 10.22 0.74
N LEU A 121 12.06 10.65 -0.34
CA LEU A 121 12.35 12.06 -0.59
C LEU A 121 11.07 12.89 -0.76
N ALA A 122 10.07 12.38 -1.48
CA ALA A 122 8.76 13.01 -1.59
C ALA A 122 8.07 13.13 -0.21
N CYS A 123 8.16 12.09 0.61
CA CYS A 123 7.62 12.06 1.97
C CYS A 123 8.32 13.05 2.91
N ILE A 124 9.65 13.09 2.90
CA ILE A 124 10.46 14.02 3.69
C ILE A 124 10.21 15.46 3.27
N LYS A 125 10.05 15.69 1.97
CA LYS A 125 9.68 17.01 1.43
C LYS A 125 8.31 17.47 1.92
N GLU A 126 7.32 16.57 1.97
CA GLU A 126 6.02 16.89 2.56
C GLU A 126 6.13 17.15 4.07
N TRP A 127 6.92 16.35 4.79
CA TRP A 127 7.13 16.49 6.23
C TRP A 127 7.79 17.82 6.60
N GLY A 128 8.69 18.33 5.76
CA GLY A 128 9.29 19.66 5.89
C GLY A 128 10.33 19.78 7.01
N ARG A 129 10.90 18.66 7.48
CA ARG A 129 11.94 18.58 8.53
C ARG A 129 13.25 18.01 7.98
N SER A 130 14.31 18.06 8.79
CA SER A 130 15.62 17.51 8.40
C SER A 130 15.62 15.98 8.42
N THR A 131 16.39 15.37 7.51
CA THR A 131 16.69 13.93 7.55
C THR A 131 17.44 13.51 8.82
N ASP A 132 18.16 14.43 9.48
CA ASP A 132 18.85 14.19 10.75
C ASP A 132 17.90 13.88 11.91
N GLU A 133 16.63 14.25 11.78
CA GLU A 133 15.61 14.03 12.79
C GLU A 133 14.92 12.67 12.66
N ILE A 134 15.17 11.95 11.55
CA ILE A 134 14.68 10.58 11.38
C ILE A 134 15.53 9.67 12.26
N THR A 135 14.87 9.03 13.23
CA THR A 135 15.56 8.18 14.22
C THR A 135 15.50 6.71 13.85
N HIS A 136 14.51 6.30 13.06
CA HIS A 136 14.33 4.92 12.63
C HIS A 136 13.90 4.83 11.17
N ILE A 137 14.27 3.72 10.54
CA ILE A 137 13.75 3.29 9.25
C ILE A 137 13.14 1.90 9.36
N VAL A 138 11.90 1.77 8.91
CA VAL A 138 11.24 0.48 8.69
C VAL A 138 11.13 0.30 7.19
N TYR A 139 11.74 -0.75 6.64
CA TYR A 139 11.75 -0.99 5.21
C TYR A 139 11.10 -2.32 4.88
N VAL A 140 10.15 -2.32 3.95
CA VAL A 140 9.39 -3.51 3.54
C VAL A 140 9.60 -3.76 2.05
N SER A 141 10.03 -4.96 1.69
CA SER A 141 10.04 -5.41 0.30
C SER A 141 9.98 -6.93 0.20
N SER A 142 9.23 -7.43 -0.77
CA SER A 142 9.28 -8.83 -1.23
C SER A 142 10.01 -8.98 -2.55
N SER A 143 10.64 -7.91 -3.03
CA SER A 143 11.15 -7.78 -4.39
C SER A 143 12.67 -7.67 -4.46
N GLU A 144 13.36 -7.82 -3.33
CA GLU A 144 14.82 -7.88 -3.26
C GLU A 144 15.28 -8.99 -2.31
N ILE A 145 16.52 -9.44 -2.52
CA ILE A 145 17.19 -10.45 -1.70
C ILE A 145 18.68 -10.17 -1.72
N ARG A 146 19.21 -9.66 -0.60
CA ARG A 146 20.64 -9.37 -0.43
C ARG A 146 21.00 -9.13 1.02
N LEU A 147 22.29 -9.25 1.31
CA LEU A 147 22.92 -8.81 2.55
C LEU A 147 24.16 -8.00 2.17
N PRO A 148 24.25 -6.70 2.50
CA PRO A 148 23.28 -5.89 3.27
C PRO A 148 21.92 -5.70 2.60
N GLY A 149 20.89 -5.43 3.42
CA GLY A 149 19.50 -5.27 2.97
C GLY A 149 19.18 -3.87 2.41
N GLY A 150 18.03 -3.76 1.75
CA GLY A 150 17.54 -2.51 1.15
C GLY A 150 17.39 -1.36 2.14
N ASP A 151 17.13 -1.66 3.41
CA ASP A 151 17.09 -0.69 4.50
C ASP A 151 18.42 0.06 4.69
N LEU A 152 19.57 -0.63 4.59
CA LEU A 152 20.89 0.02 4.65
C LEU A 152 21.16 0.85 3.40
N HIS A 153 20.85 0.28 2.23
CA HIS A 153 21.06 0.95 0.96
C HIS A 153 20.26 2.26 0.90
N LEU A 154 18.98 2.21 1.27
CA LEU A 154 18.13 3.40 1.34
C LEU A 154 18.64 4.41 2.37
N ALA A 155 19.01 3.98 3.58
CA ALA A 155 19.54 4.88 4.60
C ALA A 155 20.81 5.60 4.13
N THR A 156 21.68 4.90 3.40
CA THR A 156 22.89 5.48 2.80
C THR A 156 22.55 6.49 1.71
N GLU A 157 21.65 6.14 0.78
CA GLU A 157 21.21 7.00 -0.32
C GLU A 157 20.49 8.28 0.13
N LEU A 158 19.80 8.22 1.26
CA LEU A 158 19.15 9.37 1.89
C LEU A 158 20.09 10.19 2.79
N GLY A 159 21.32 9.73 3.01
CA GLY A 159 22.27 10.40 3.91
C GLY A 159 21.80 10.41 5.37
N LEU A 160 21.09 9.37 5.81
CA LEU A 160 20.62 9.27 7.20
C LEU A 160 21.81 9.05 8.15
N ARG A 161 21.60 9.40 9.42
CA ARG A 161 22.63 9.25 10.47
C ARG A 161 23.08 7.79 10.59
N SER A 162 24.36 7.59 10.86
CA SER A 162 24.97 6.25 10.96
C SER A 162 24.47 5.42 12.15
N ASP A 163 23.81 6.06 13.12
CA ASP A 163 23.20 5.43 14.30
C ASP A 163 21.69 5.19 14.16
N ILE A 164 21.13 5.33 12.95
CA ILE A 164 19.70 5.11 12.70
C ILE A 164 19.27 3.67 13.06
N GLY A 165 18.15 3.54 13.79
CA GLY A 165 17.55 2.25 14.06
C GLY A 165 16.92 1.67 12.79
N ARG A 166 17.29 0.46 12.39
CA ARG A 166 16.79 -0.16 11.14
C ARG A 166 15.99 -1.42 11.41
N VAL A 167 14.85 -1.54 10.74
CA VAL A 167 14.04 -2.77 10.69
C VAL A 167 13.75 -3.13 9.24
N MET A 168 14.37 -4.21 8.77
CA MET A 168 14.13 -4.79 7.44
C MET A 168 13.08 -5.89 7.52
N LEU A 169 12.03 -5.78 6.71
CA LEU A 169 10.93 -6.74 6.62
C LEU A 169 10.87 -7.33 5.21
N TYR A 170 11.55 -8.46 5.03
CA TYR A 170 11.56 -9.23 3.78
C TYR A 170 10.35 -10.16 3.65
N PHE A 171 9.87 -10.37 2.42
CA PHE A 171 8.97 -11.46 2.03
C PHE A 171 7.61 -11.53 2.74
N LEU A 172 7.04 -10.40 3.15
CA LEU A 172 5.68 -10.34 3.71
C LEU A 172 4.60 -10.35 2.62
N GLY A 173 4.89 -9.74 1.47
CA GLY A 173 3.94 -9.57 0.36
C GLY A 173 2.89 -8.52 0.67
N CYS A 174 1.67 -8.73 0.16
CA CYS A 174 0.61 -7.71 0.14
C CYS A 174 0.18 -7.14 1.51
N TYR A 175 0.34 -7.90 2.61
CA TYR A 175 0.01 -7.40 3.95
C TYR A 175 1.15 -6.56 4.56
N GLY A 176 2.34 -6.57 3.96
CA GLY A 176 3.56 -5.98 4.51
C GLY A 176 3.47 -4.46 4.75
N GLY A 177 2.66 -3.73 4.00
CA GLY A 177 2.47 -2.29 4.22
C GLY A 177 1.80 -1.99 5.55
N VAL A 178 0.78 -2.77 5.92
CA VAL A 178 0.09 -2.63 7.22
C VAL A 178 0.96 -3.18 8.35
N THR A 179 1.72 -4.26 8.13
CA THR A 179 2.74 -4.71 9.08
C THR A 179 3.78 -3.63 9.35
N GLY A 180 4.27 -2.95 8.32
CA GLY A 180 5.20 -1.83 8.44
C GLY A 180 4.62 -0.71 9.31
N LEU A 181 3.36 -0.35 9.12
CA LEU A 181 2.67 0.64 9.96
C LEU A 181 2.55 0.19 11.41
N ARG A 182 2.24 -1.10 11.65
CA ARG A 182 2.19 -1.67 13.00
C ARG A 182 3.55 -1.61 13.70
N VAL A 183 4.63 -1.98 13.01
CA VAL A 183 5.99 -1.87 13.55
C VAL A 183 6.39 -0.42 13.81
N ALA A 184 6.12 0.48 12.86
CA ALA A 184 6.42 1.90 13.01
C ALA A 184 5.64 2.55 14.16
N LYS A 185 4.38 2.14 14.37
CA LYS A 185 3.56 2.53 15.52
C LYS A 185 4.23 2.16 16.83
N ASP A 186 4.61 0.88 17.01
CA ASP A 186 5.21 0.43 18.28
C ASP A 186 6.54 1.14 18.56
N ILE A 187 7.37 1.36 17.54
CA ILE A 187 8.62 2.13 17.66
C ILE A 187 8.32 3.58 18.10
N ALA A 188 7.36 4.24 17.44
CA ALA A 188 7.02 5.64 17.70
C ALA A 188 6.43 5.86 19.10
N GLU A 189 5.60 4.94 19.56
CA GLU A 189 4.94 5.02 20.88
C GLU A 189 5.89 4.65 22.02
N ASN A 190 6.81 3.71 21.81
CA ASN A 190 7.75 3.27 22.83
C ASN A 190 8.99 4.19 22.95
N ASN A 191 9.22 5.08 21.98
CA ASN A 191 10.35 6.01 21.97
C ASN A 191 9.84 7.44 21.73
N PRO A 192 9.39 8.17 22.78
CA PRO A 192 8.92 9.54 22.64
C PRO A 192 9.95 10.43 21.93
N GLY A 193 9.47 11.27 20.99
CA GLY A 193 10.31 12.12 20.14
C GLY A 193 10.92 11.42 18.92
N SER A 194 10.74 10.11 18.76
CA SER A 194 11.18 9.40 17.56
C SER A 194 10.37 9.80 16.31
N ARG A 195 11.02 9.71 15.15
CA ARG A 195 10.40 9.87 13.83
C ARG A 195 10.82 8.68 12.98
N VAL A 196 9.85 7.88 12.60
CA VAL A 196 10.04 6.62 11.88
C VAL A 196 9.71 6.85 10.42
N LEU A 197 10.70 6.69 9.55
CA LEU A 197 10.48 6.59 8.11
C LEU A 197 10.12 5.14 7.78
N LEU A 198 8.84 4.89 7.50
CA LEU A 198 8.41 3.62 6.93
C LEU A 198 8.43 3.76 5.41
N THR A 199 9.17 2.88 4.71
CA THR A 199 9.20 2.83 3.26
C THR A 199 8.94 1.42 2.76
N THR A 200 8.06 1.29 1.77
CA THR A 200 7.79 0.05 1.06
C THR A 200 8.19 0.22 -0.40
N SER A 201 8.74 -0.82 -1.02
CA SER A 201 9.07 -0.81 -2.44
C SER A 201 9.00 -2.18 -3.08
N GLU A 202 8.33 -2.27 -4.22
CA GLU A 202 7.97 -3.54 -4.86
C GLU A 202 8.11 -3.44 -6.38
N THR A 203 8.59 -4.53 -6.99
CA THR A 203 8.65 -4.69 -8.43
C THR A 203 8.29 -6.12 -8.84
N THR A 204 7.68 -6.25 -10.00
CA THR A 204 7.27 -7.52 -10.60
C THR A 204 8.42 -8.31 -11.24
N ILE A 205 9.65 -7.77 -11.29
CA ILE A 205 10.81 -8.39 -11.95
C ILE A 205 11.09 -9.82 -11.46
N LEU A 206 10.99 -10.09 -10.16
CA LEU A 206 11.25 -11.45 -9.65
C LEU A 206 10.22 -12.46 -10.17
N GLY A 207 8.99 -12.02 -10.44
CA GLY A 207 7.86 -12.87 -10.83
C GLY A 207 7.57 -12.92 -12.33
N PHE A 208 8.10 -11.97 -13.11
CA PHE A 208 7.88 -11.87 -14.56
C PHE A 208 8.28 -13.16 -15.27
N ARG A 209 7.40 -13.72 -16.09
CA ARG A 209 7.65 -14.99 -16.79
C ARG A 209 6.70 -15.15 -17.97
N PRO A 210 7.01 -16.00 -18.96
CA PRO A 210 6.04 -16.40 -19.97
C PRO A 210 4.80 -17.09 -19.36
N PRO A 211 3.61 -16.86 -19.92
CA PRO A 211 2.40 -17.52 -19.46
C PRO A 211 2.40 -19.02 -19.80
N ASN A 212 1.82 -19.84 -18.92
CA ASN A 212 1.69 -21.28 -19.13
C ASN A 212 0.31 -21.80 -18.70
N ASN A 213 -0.30 -22.67 -19.51
CA ASN A 213 -1.62 -23.24 -19.24
C ASN A 213 -1.68 -24.08 -17.94
N ALA A 214 -0.58 -24.70 -17.53
CA ALA A 214 -0.47 -25.40 -16.25
C ALA A 214 -0.41 -24.44 -15.04
N ARG A 215 -0.11 -23.15 -15.28
CA ARG A 215 0.01 -22.09 -14.28
C ARG A 215 -0.97 -20.95 -14.56
N PRO A 216 -2.28 -21.17 -14.36
CA PRO A 216 -3.31 -20.18 -14.71
C PRO A 216 -3.20 -18.84 -13.95
N TYR A 217 -2.42 -18.78 -12.87
CA TYR A 217 -2.20 -17.58 -12.08
C TYR A 217 -1.17 -16.62 -12.68
N ASP A 218 -0.31 -17.08 -13.59
CA ASP A 218 0.62 -16.21 -14.30
C ASP A 218 -0.14 -15.06 -14.98
N LEU A 219 -1.28 -15.37 -15.60
CA LEU A 219 -2.13 -14.37 -16.27
C LEU A 219 -2.86 -13.45 -15.30
N VAL A 220 -3.26 -13.96 -14.13
CA VAL A 220 -3.87 -13.13 -13.08
C VAL A 220 -2.84 -12.13 -12.57
N GLY A 221 -1.61 -12.59 -12.33
CA GLY A 221 -0.51 -11.73 -11.93
C GLY A 221 -0.16 -10.69 -13.00
N ALA A 222 -0.04 -11.10 -14.25
CA ALA A 222 0.24 -10.20 -15.37
C ALA A 222 -0.83 -9.10 -15.53
N ALA A 223 -2.11 -9.42 -15.31
CA ALA A 223 -3.20 -8.46 -15.41
C ALA A 223 -3.35 -7.54 -14.18
N LEU A 224 -2.84 -7.93 -13.01
CA LEU A 224 -3.05 -7.18 -11.76
C LEU A 224 -1.83 -6.42 -11.27
N PHE A 225 -0.65 -7.06 -11.25
CA PHE A 225 0.49 -6.51 -10.52
C PHE A 225 1.19 -5.38 -11.27
N GLY A 226 1.59 -4.37 -10.51
CA GLY A 226 2.44 -3.25 -10.94
C GLY A 226 3.55 -2.98 -9.93
N ASP A 227 4.37 -1.99 -10.26
CA ASP A 227 5.60 -1.64 -9.56
C ASP A 227 5.52 -0.23 -8.95
N GLY A 228 6.20 -0.01 -7.84
CA GLY A 228 6.22 1.29 -7.18
C GLY A 228 6.78 1.26 -5.76
N ALA A 229 6.68 2.40 -5.10
CA ALA A 229 7.05 2.58 -3.71
C ALA A 229 6.06 3.50 -2.98
N GLY A 230 5.96 3.33 -1.67
CA GLY A 230 5.22 4.19 -0.74
C GLY A 230 6.08 4.50 0.47
N ALA A 231 5.96 5.70 1.02
CA ALA A 231 6.67 6.11 2.22
C ALA A 231 5.79 6.94 3.13
N VAL A 232 5.99 6.83 4.44
CA VAL A 232 5.32 7.65 5.46
C VAL A 232 6.27 8.01 6.59
N ILE A 233 6.08 9.19 7.18
CA ILE A 233 6.68 9.54 8.47
C ILE A 233 5.65 9.27 9.57
N VAL A 234 6.03 8.46 10.55
CA VAL A 234 5.24 8.15 11.74
C VAL A 234 5.91 8.72 12.98
N GLY A 235 5.14 9.36 13.85
CA GLY A 235 5.63 9.91 15.11
C GLY A 235 4.52 10.14 16.13
N THR A 236 4.92 10.22 17.39
CA THR A 236 4.08 10.70 18.49
C THR A 236 4.32 12.17 18.75
N GLU A 237 3.37 12.80 19.45
CA GLU A 237 3.47 14.20 19.91
C GLU A 237 3.89 15.17 18.79
N PRO A 238 3.03 15.39 17.78
CA PRO A 238 3.37 16.22 16.64
C PRO A 238 3.73 17.65 17.06
N ILE A 239 4.81 18.19 16.49
CA ILE A 239 5.33 19.52 16.81
C ILE A 239 4.39 20.57 16.21
N VAL A 240 3.69 21.28 17.09
CA VAL A 240 2.72 22.32 16.71
C VAL A 240 3.36 23.37 15.80
N GLY A 241 2.67 23.71 14.71
CA GLY A 241 3.11 24.71 13.74
C GLY A 241 4.15 24.23 12.73
N THR A 242 4.72 23.03 12.91
CA THR A 242 5.70 22.46 11.97
C THR A 242 5.19 21.16 11.36
N GLU A 243 4.57 20.29 12.16
CA GLU A 243 4.06 19.00 11.69
C GLU A 243 2.53 19.03 11.55
N SER A 244 2.00 18.35 10.54
CA SER A 244 0.58 18.28 10.24
C SER A 244 0.10 16.82 10.23
N PRO A 245 -0.17 16.23 11.42
CA PRO A 245 -0.70 14.88 11.50
C PRO A 245 -2.08 14.83 10.81
N PHE A 246 -2.35 13.77 10.05
CA PHE A 246 -3.65 13.61 9.37
C PHE A 246 -4.34 12.27 9.67
N MET A 247 -3.62 11.33 10.29
CA MET A 247 -4.15 10.02 10.65
C MET A 247 -3.47 9.52 11.92
N GLU A 248 -4.22 9.02 12.88
CA GLU A 248 -3.73 8.36 14.09
C GLU A 248 -3.83 6.83 13.94
N LEU A 249 -2.79 6.12 14.39
CA LEU A 249 -2.71 4.66 14.42
C LEU A 249 -3.11 4.17 15.82
N ASN A 250 -4.40 3.93 16.05
CA ASN A 250 -4.91 3.74 17.41
C ASN A 250 -4.59 2.35 18.00
N PHE A 251 -4.97 1.30 17.27
CA PHE A 251 -4.78 -0.11 17.65
C PHE A 251 -4.45 -0.94 16.42
N ALA A 252 -3.50 -1.88 16.53
CA ALA A 252 -3.08 -2.75 15.45
C ALA A 252 -3.27 -4.22 15.83
N LEU A 253 -3.71 -5.04 14.89
CA LEU A 253 -3.97 -6.47 15.08
C LEU A 253 -3.46 -7.26 13.88
N GLN A 254 -2.84 -8.40 14.17
CA GLN A 254 -2.51 -9.42 13.18
C GLN A 254 -3.19 -10.73 13.55
N GLN A 255 -3.73 -11.44 12.56
CA GLN A 255 -4.30 -12.78 12.73
C GLN A 255 -4.00 -13.63 11.49
N PHE A 256 -3.37 -14.79 11.67
CA PHE A 256 -3.28 -15.79 10.60
C PHE A 256 -4.47 -16.74 10.67
N LEU A 257 -4.91 -17.26 9.52
CA LEU A 257 -6.00 -18.23 9.44
C LEU A 257 -5.44 -19.68 9.47
N PRO A 258 -5.76 -20.48 10.50
CA PRO A 258 -5.25 -21.85 10.61
C PRO A 258 -5.56 -22.71 9.37
N GLY A 259 -4.60 -23.53 8.94
CA GLY A 259 -4.78 -24.46 7.83
C GLY A 259 -4.75 -23.84 6.42
N THR A 260 -4.52 -22.53 6.29
CA THR A 260 -4.56 -21.84 4.99
C THR A 260 -3.18 -21.53 4.37
N LYS A 261 -2.11 -22.13 4.91
CA LYS A 261 -0.70 -21.88 4.50
C LYS A 261 -0.43 -22.01 3.00
N ASN A 262 -1.17 -22.88 2.30
CA ASN A 262 -0.98 -23.16 0.87
C ASN A 262 -1.94 -22.37 -0.04
N VAL A 263 -2.78 -21.49 0.52
CA VAL A 263 -3.77 -20.70 -0.23
C VAL A 263 -3.10 -19.51 -0.91
N ILE A 264 -2.11 -18.88 -0.28
CA ILE A 264 -1.22 -17.93 -0.94
C ILE A 264 0.19 -18.41 -0.62
N ASP A 265 0.81 -19.12 -1.57
CA ASP A 265 2.14 -19.71 -1.43
C ASP A 265 3.09 -19.09 -2.46
N GLY A 266 4.10 -18.37 -1.98
CA GLY A 266 5.15 -17.76 -2.79
C GLY A 266 6.47 -18.50 -2.58
N ARG A 267 7.09 -18.99 -3.65
CA ARG A 267 8.35 -19.75 -3.58
C ARG A 267 9.40 -19.17 -4.50
N LEU A 268 10.55 -18.87 -3.93
CA LEU A 268 11.74 -18.52 -4.69
C LEU A 268 12.38 -19.80 -5.25
N THR A 269 12.70 -19.76 -6.54
CA THR A 269 13.48 -20.80 -7.23
C THR A 269 14.58 -20.15 -8.05
N GLU A 270 15.38 -20.96 -8.73
CA GLU A 270 16.38 -20.49 -9.69
C GLU A 270 15.77 -19.66 -10.84
N GLU A 271 14.49 -19.88 -11.18
CA GLU A 271 13.77 -19.16 -12.24
C GLU A 271 13.11 -17.85 -11.75
N GLY A 272 13.23 -17.51 -10.48
CA GLY A 272 12.53 -16.37 -9.85
C GLY A 272 11.46 -16.79 -8.84
N ILE A 273 10.55 -15.89 -8.48
CA ILE A 273 9.47 -16.18 -7.52
C ILE A 273 8.20 -16.65 -8.21
N ASN A 274 7.70 -17.82 -7.80
CA ASN A 274 6.44 -18.39 -8.26
C ASN A 274 5.36 -18.22 -7.18
N PHE A 275 4.18 -17.72 -7.59
CA PHE A 275 3.02 -17.60 -6.72
C PHE A 275 1.92 -18.59 -7.09
N LYS A 276 1.44 -19.31 -6.09
CA LYS A 276 0.21 -20.07 -6.15
C LYS A 276 -0.87 -19.37 -5.34
N LEU A 277 -2.01 -19.18 -5.98
CA LEU A 277 -3.22 -18.67 -5.34
C LEU A 277 -4.25 -19.80 -5.22
N GLY A 278 -4.96 -19.89 -4.12
CA GLY A 278 -6.11 -20.79 -3.96
C GLY A 278 -7.35 -20.13 -4.56
N ARG A 279 -8.16 -20.90 -5.28
CA ARG A 279 -9.45 -20.39 -5.82
C ARG A 279 -10.43 -20.01 -4.70
N ASP A 280 -10.23 -20.59 -3.52
CA ASP A 280 -10.98 -20.37 -2.29
C ASP A 280 -10.51 -19.14 -1.50
N LEU A 281 -9.43 -18.44 -1.90
CA LEU A 281 -8.94 -17.25 -1.18
C LEU A 281 -10.06 -16.24 -0.87
N PRO A 282 -10.88 -15.81 -1.85
CA PRO A 282 -11.89 -14.79 -1.57
C PRO A 282 -12.97 -15.27 -0.58
N GLU A 283 -13.27 -16.57 -0.56
CA GLU A 283 -14.19 -17.20 0.40
C GLU A 283 -13.56 -17.26 1.80
N LYS A 284 -12.30 -17.68 1.91
CA LYS A 284 -11.56 -17.67 3.20
C LYS A 284 -11.50 -16.28 3.83
N ILE A 285 -11.31 -15.23 3.02
CA ILE A 285 -11.37 -13.85 3.51
C ILE A 285 -12.78 -13.54 4.03
N GLN A 286 -13.80 -13.80 3.21
CA GLN A 286 -15.21 -13.56 3.53
C GLN A 286 -15.65 -14.23 4.82
N ASP A 287 -15.24 -15.48 5.08
CA ASP A 287 -15.69 -16.24 6.26
C ASP A 287 -15.12 -15.69 7.59
N ASN A 288 -14.01 -14.94 7.54
CA ASN A 288 -13.26 -14.54 8.73
C ASN A 288 -13.22 -13.01 8.94
N ILE A 289 -13.59 -12.23 7.94
CA ILE A 289 -13.39 -10.77 7.96
C ILE A 289 -14.24 -10.05 9.00
N GLU A 290 -15.48 -10.50 9.22
CA GLU A 290 -16.38 -9.84 10.16
C GLU A 290 -15.87 -9.98 11.60
N GLU A 291 -15.41 -11.16 11.99
CA GLU A 291 -14.81 -11.39 13.31
C GLU A 291 -13.54 -10.57 13.51
N PHE A 292 -12.69 -10.49 12.48
CA PHE A 292 -11.47 -9.69 12.53
C PHE A 292 -11.75 -8.20 12.71
N CYS A 293 -12.71 -7.65 11.96
CA CYS A 293 -13.15 -6.26 12.11
C CYS A 293 -13.73 -5.98 13.51
N LYS A 294 -14.53 -6.89 14.07
CA LYS A 294 -15.05 -6.76 15.45
C LYS A 294 -13.93 -6.63 16.47
N LYS A 295 -12.90 -7.48 16.39
CA LYS A 295 -11.73 -7.42 17.31
C LYS A 295 -10.98 -6.09 17.24
N LEU A 296 -10.91 -5.45 16.08
CA LEU A 296 -10.31 -4.12 15.93
C LEU A 296 -11.19 -3.03 16.56
N ILE A 297 -12.50 -3.07 16.28
CA ILE A 297 -13.48 -2.08 16.75
C ILE A 297 -13.65 -2.13 18.27
N GLU A 298 -13.67 -3.33 18.87
CA GLU A 298 -13.79 -3.52 20.32
C GLU A 298 -12.67 -2.86 21.14
N LYS A 299 -11.56 -2.51 20.50
CA LYS A 299 -10.43 -1.80 21.13
C LYS A 299 -10.57 -0.29 21.13
N GLY A 300 -11.51 0.27 20.36
CA GLY A 300 -11.93 1.65 20.50
C GLY A 300 -13.03 1.74 21.54
N ASP A 301 -12.75 2.29 22.73
CA ASP A 301 -13.73 2.38 23.82
C ASP A 301 -15.04 3.08 23.41
N GLN A 302 -14.95 3.99 22.43
CA GLN A 302 -16.06 4.78 21.89
C GLN A 302 -16.79 4.10 20.72
N LEU A 303 -16.37 2.89 20.30
CA LEU A 303 -16.82 2.25 19.06
C LEU A 303 -17.73 1.03 19.25
N LYS A 304 -18.08 0.68 20.50
CA LYS A 304 -18.85 -0.53 20.80
C LYS A 304 -20.22 -0.60 20.10
N GLU A 305 -20.81 0.55 19.77
CA GLU A 305 -22.11 0.65 19.07
C GLU A 305 -21.98 1.12 17.61
N THR A 306 -20.75 1.30 17.12
CA THR A 306 -20.50 1.83 15.76
C THR A 306 -20.87 0.81 14.69
N LYS A 307 -21.60 1.25 13.67
CA LYS A 307 -21.90 0.40 12.50
C LYS A 307 -20.77 0.50 11.49
N TYR A 308 -20.57 -0.54 10.69
CA TYR A 308 -19.55 -0.55 9.63
C TYR A 308 -19.68 0.62 8.63
N ASN A 309 -20.91 1.12 8.43
CA ASN A 309 -21.18 2.26 7.55
C ASN A 309 -20.92 3.63 8.19
N ASP A 310 -20.60 3.68 9.49
CA ASP A 310 -20.16 4.90 10.16
C ASP A 310 -18.62 5.03 10.13
N LEU A 311 -17.92 4.00 9.60
CA LEU A 311 -16.46 3.95 9.47
C LEU A 311 -16.01 4.30 8.05
N PHE A 312 -14.80 4.84 7.91
CA PHE A 312 -14.07 4.86 6.64
C PHE A 312 -13.22 3.59 6.46
N TRP A 313 -12.88 3.24 5.21
CA TRP A 313 -12.27 1.94 4.88
C TRP A 313 -11.09 2.08 3.92
N ALA A 314 -9.88 1.78 4.40
CA ALA A 314 -8.68 1.67 3.60
C ALA A 314 -8.29 0.19 3.44
N VAL A 315 -8.73 -0.46 2.35
CA VAL A 315 -8.53 -1.90 2.16
C VAL A 315 -7.54 -2.13 1.04
N HIS A 316 -6.49 -2.94 1.30
CA HIS A 316 -5.58 -3.38 0.25
C HIS A 316 -6.37 -4.10 -0.86
N PRO A 317 -6.36 -3.57 -2.09
CA PRO A 317 -7.15 -4.13 -3.17
C PRO A 317 -6.36 -5.22 -3.90
N GLY A 318 -6.27 -6.41 -3.29
CA GLY A 318 -5.55 -7.54 -3.92
C GLY A 318 -6.12 -7.95 -5.28
N GLY A 319 -7.40 -7.63 -5.51
CA GLY A 319 -8.14 -7.68 -6.77
C GLY A 319 -9.59 -7.25 -6.51
N PRO A 320 -10.39 -6.98 -7.56
CA PRO A 320 -11.75 -6.45 -7.39
C PRO A 320 -12.66 -7.42 -6.63
N ALA A 321 -12.47 -8.73 -6.83
CA ALA A 321 -13.23 -9.78 -6.14
C ALA A 321 -13.09 -9.76 -4.61
N ILE A 322 -11.96 -9.28 -4.07
CA ILE A 322 -11.77 -9.15 -2.62
C ILE A 322 -12.65 -8.01 -2.10
N LEU A 323 -12.59 -6.84 -2.74
CA LEU A 323 -13.39 -5.67 -2.37
C LEU A 323 -14.89 -5.96 -2.47
N ASP A 324 -15.33 -6.61 -3.56
CA ASP A 324 -16.74 -6.94 -3.78
C ASP A 324 -17.30 -7.90 -2.72
N ARG A 325 -16.47 -8.80 -2.19
CA ARG A 325 -16.87 -9.72 -1.11
C ARG A 325 -16.91 -9.01 0.23
N LEU A 326 -15.91 -8.20 0.54
CA LEU A 326 -15.90 -7.37 1.74
C LEU A 326 -17.15 -6.47 1.81
N GLU A 327 -17.45 -5.76 0.72
CA GLU A 327 -18.63 -4.89 0.62
C GLU A 327 -19.93 -5.66 0.88
N ARG A 328 -20.08 -6.85 0.29
CA ARG A 328 -21.27 -7.71 0.49
C ARG A 328 -21.36 -8.28 1.90
N THR A 329 -20.28 -8.86 2.41
CA THR A 329 -20.24 -9.51 3.73
C THR A 329 -20.52 -8.52 4.85
N LEU A 330 -19.88 -7.35 4.80
CA LEU A 330 -20.03 -6.31 5.82
C LEU A 330 -21.21 -5.36 5.54
N LYS A 331 -21.95 -5.58 4.43
CA LYS A 331 -23.08 -4.75 3.99
C LYS A 331 -22.71 -3.27 3.93
N LEU A 332 -21.54 -2.99 3.36
CA LEU A 332 -21.08 -1.61 3.19
C LEU A 332 -21.94 -0.91 2.13
N GLN A 333 -22.22 0.35 2.35
CA GLN A 333 -22.85 1.23 1.39
C GLN A 333 -21.88 1.46 0.21
N SER A 334 -22.46 1.61 -0.98
CA SER A 334 -21.71 2.02 -2.15
C SER A 334 -20.93 3.30 -1.85
N GLY A 335 -19.67 3.36 -2.28
CA GLY A 335 -18.76 4.46 -1.98
C GLY A 335 -17.73 4.15 -0.90
N LYS A 336 -18.00 3.22 0.03
CA LYS A 336 -17.10 2.96 1.17
C LYS A 336 -15.72 2.43 0.79
N LEU A 337 -15.63 1.72 -0.34
CA LEU A 337 -14.38 1.15 -0.85
C LEU A 337 -13.82 1.92 -2.06
N ASP A 338 -14.33 3.12 -2.37
CA ASP A 338 -13.95 3.85 -3.58
C ASP A 338 -12.47 4.22 -3.61
N CYS A 339 -11.88 4.61 -2.47
CA CYS A 339 -10.43 4.85 -2.38
C CYS A 339 -9.62 3.60 -2.74
N SER A 340 -10.10 2.43 -2.32
CA SER A 340 -9.45 1.13 -2.59
C SER A 340 -9.59 0.74 -4.05
N ARG A 341 -10.79 0.92 -4.63
CA ARG A 341 -11.07 0.69 -6.05
C ARG A 341 -10.28 1.65 -6.94
N ARG A 342 -10.16 2.92 -6.55
CA ARG A 342 -9.40 3.94 -7.28
C ARG A 342 -7.91 3.64 -7.29
N ALA A 343 -7.33 3.24 -6.15
CA ALA A 343 -5.93 2.83 -6.12
C ALA A 343 -5.66 1.63 -7.05
N LEU A 344 -6.54 0.62 -7.05
CA LEU A 344 -6.43 -0.51 -7.98
C LEU A 344 -6.55 -0.08 -9.44
N MET A 345 -7.51 0.80 -9.73
CA MET A 345 -7.75 1.32 -11.07
C MET A 345 -6.52 2.07 -11.62
N ASP A 346 -5.91 2.93 -10.80
CA ASP A 346 -4.85 3.85 -11.23
C ASP A 346 -3.45 3.20 -11.23
N TYR A 347 -3.20 2.24 -10.34
CA TYR A 347 -1.85 1.68 -10.12
C TYR A 347 -1.77 0.15 -10.25
N GLY A 348 -2.89 -0.55 -10.33
CA GLY A 348 -2.94 -2.00 -10.16
C GLY A 348 -2.68 -2.43 -8.71
N ASN A 349 -2.36 -3.70 -8.53
CA ASN A 349 -1.89 -4.24 -7.25
C ASN A 349 -0.37 -4.06 -7.16
N VAL A 350 0.10 -3.16 -6.31
CA VAL A 350 1.53 -2.88 -6.11
C VAL A 350 2.02 -3.50 -4.80
N SER A 351 1.51 -4.69 -4.46
CA SER A 351 1.82 -5.42 -3.23
C SER A 351 1.66 -4.50 -1.99
N SER A 352 2.66 -4.48 -1.11
CA SER A 352 2.70 -3.73 0.15
C SER A 352 2.51 -2.23 -0.02
N ASN A 353 2.83 -1.65 -1.19
CA ASN A 353 2.69 -0.21 -1.44
C ASN A 353 1.24 0.23 -1.53
N THR A 354 0.36 -0.65 -2.01
CA THR A 354 -0.99 -0.26 -2.44
C THR A 354 -1.80 0.37 -1.32
N ILE A 355 -1.60 -0.06 -0.07
CA ILE A 355 -2.31 0.50 1.08
C ILE A 355 -2.00 2.00 1.27
N PHE A 356 -0.78 2.46 0.96
CA PHE A 356 -0.43 3.87 1.06
C PHE A 356 -1.12 4.71 -0.02
N TYR A 357 -1.31 4.15 -1.22
CA TYR A 357 -2.08 4.83 -2.28
C TYR A 357 -3.57 4.94 -1.90
N VAL A 358 -4.10 3.91 -1.23
CA VAL A 358 -5.46 3.96 -0.66
C VAL A 358 -5.56 5.02 0.45
N ILE A 359 -4.60 5.06 1.37
CA ILE A 359 -4.59 6.05 2.48
C ILE A 359 -4.45 7.47 1.92
N GLU A 360 -3.69 7.70 0.85
CA GLU A 360 -3.58 9.01 0.21
C GLU A 360 -4.93 9.47 -0.38
N TYR A 361 -5.63 8.61 -1.12
CA TYR A 361 -6.99 8.93 -1.59
C TYR A 361 -7.96 9.13 -0.42
N MET A 362 -7.85 8.31 0.63
CA MET A 362 -8.67 8.44 1.83
C MET A 362 -8.46 9.79 2.53
N ARG A 363 -7.21 10.23 2.65
CA ARG A 363 -6.85 11.55 3.20
C ARG A 363 -7.53 12.67 2.41
N GLN A 364 -7.49 12.62 1.08
CA GLN A 364 -8.13 13.61 0.23
C GLN A 364 -9.66 13.61 0.39
N GLU A 365 -10.29 12.43 0.40
CA GLU A 365 -11.73 12.30 0.59
C GLU A 365 -12.19 12.83 1.96
N LEU A 366 -11.49 12.47 3.04
CA LEU A 366 -11.82 12.94 4.39
C LEU A 366 -11.65 14.46 4.53
N GLN A 367 -10.62 15.04 3.90
CA GLN A 367 -10.41 16.49 3.87
C GLN A 367 -11.51 17.23 3.09
N ASN A 368 -12.04 16.63 2.03
CA ASN A 368 -13.10 17.24 1.21
C ASN A 368 -14.46 17.28 1.92
N LYS A 369 -14.73 16.35 2.85
CA LYS A 369 -16.00 16.30 3.57
C LYS A 369 -16.22 17.43 4.59
N LYS A 370 -15.17 18.20 4.92
CA LYS A 370 -15.07 19.48 5.69
C LYS A 370 -15.87 19.67 7.01
N ASP A 371 -17.00 19.01 7.21
CA ASP A 371 -17.72 18.80 8.48
C ASP A 371 -18.55 17.50 8.35
N GLY A 372 -18.42 16.55 9.29
CA GLY A 372 -19.17 15.27 9.27
C GLY A 372 -18.50 14.11 8.53
N GLY A 373 -17.23 14.23 8.14
CA GLY A 373 -16.43 13.09 7.70
C GLY A 373 -16.25 12.05 8.81
N GLU A 374 -16.20 10.78 8.43
CA GLU A 374 -16.03 9.66 9.38
C GLU A 374 -14.76 9.86 10.22
N GLU A 375 -14.88 9.79 11.55
CA GLU A 375 -13.74 9.96 12.46
C GLU A 375 -12.89 8.69 12.52
N TRP A 376 -13.53 7.54 12.51
CA TRP A 376 -12.89 6.24 12.72
C TRP A 376 -12.95 5.40 11.47
N GLY A 377 -11.95 4.55 11.29
CA GLY A 377 -11.90 3.67 10.14
C GLY A 377 -10.95 2.51 10.32
N LEU A 378 -10.94 1.60 9.35
CA LEU A 378 -10.07 0.43 9.35
C LEU A 378 -9.14 0.47 8.14
N ALA A 379 -7.84 0.29 8.39
CA ALA A 379 -6.88 -0.12 7.37
C ALA A 379 -6.70 -1.63 7.42
N LEU A 380 -6.91 -2.32 6.30
CA LEU A 380 -6.89 -3.79 6.24
C LEU A 380 -6.03 -4.27 5.08
N ALA A 381 -5.23 -5.31 5.32
CA ALA A 381 -4.50 -6.01 4.26
C ALA A 381 -4.43 -7.52 4.50
N PHE A 382 -4.26 -8.26 3.39
CA PHE A 382 -4.25 -9.71 3.37
C PHE A 382 -3.09 -10.21 2.51
N GLY A 383 -2.49 -11.33 2.87
CA GLY A 383 -1.46 -11.97 2.04
C GLY A 383 -1.06 -13.36 2.55
N PRO A 384 0.14 -13.87 2.21
CA PRO A 384 0.59 -15.24 2.53
C PRO A 384 0.27 -15.69 3.96
N GLY A 385 -0.32 -16.88 4.10
CA GLY A 385 -0.65 -17.45 5.42
C GLY A 385 -1.99 -18.20 5.51
N ILE A 386 -3.14 -17.70 5.07
CA ILE A 386 -3.51 -16.31 4.83
C ILE A 386 -3.34 -15.52 6.14
N THR A 387 -2.66 -14.38 6.05
CA THR A 387 -2.47 -13.47 7.18
C THR A 387 -3.32 -12.22 6.98
N PHE A 388 -4.05 -11.83 8.02
CA PHE A 388 -4.79 -10.58 8.11
C PHE A 388 -3.98 -9.61 8.96
N GLU A 389 -3.81 -8.40 8.45
CA GLU A 389 -3.26 -7.26 9.18
C GLU A 389 -4.30 -6.15 9.18
N GLY A 390 -4.47 -5.51 10.33
CA GLY A 390 -5.47 -4.48 10.52
C GLY A 390 -5.03 -3.40 11.48
N ILE A 391 -5.42 -2.16 11.20
CA ILE A 391 -5.23 -1.03 12.10
C ILE A 391 -6.54 -0.28 12.23
N LEU A 392 -6.97 -0.04 13.47
CA LEU A 392 -7.99 0.95 13.81
C LEU A 392 -7.37 2.35 13.66
N LEU A 393 -7.91 3.12 12.74
CA LEU A 393 -7.45 4.46 12.38
C LEU A 393 -8.40 5.53 12.92
N ARG A 394 -7.85 6.70 13.24
CA ARG A 394 -8.62 7.90 13.53
C ARG A 394 -8.16 9.06 12.64
N SER A 395 -9.09 9.69 11.94
CA SER A 395 -8.86 10.86 11.10
C SER A 395 -8.66 12.11 11.95
N LEU A 396 -7.68 12.95 11.60
CA LEU A 396 -7.30 14.16 12.35
C LEU A 396 -7.62 15.45 11.61
#